data_AF-A0A7J8I7T5-F1
#
_entry.id   AF-A0A7J8I7T5-F1
#
_cell.length_a   1.000
_cell.length_b   1.000
_cell.length_c   1.000
_cell.angle_alpha   90.00
_cell.angle_beta   90.00
_cell.angle_gamma   90.00
#
_symmetry.space_group_name_H-M   'P 1'
#
loop_
_entity.id
_entity.type
_entity.pdbx_description
1 polymer ?
#
loop_
_entity_poly.entity_id
_entity_poly.type
_entity_poly.pdbx_seq_one_letter_code
_entity_poly.pdbx_strand_id
1 'polypeptide(L)'
;MKQRDKKVVTKTFHSAGLVVPVDKNEVGYRELPETDANLKRICKAIVEAPSDEERLKAFAPIQEMMTFVQFANDECDYGMGLELGMDLFCYGSHYFHKVAGQLLPLAYNLLKRNLFAEIIEDHLANRSKEDLDQLSA
;
A
#
# COMPACT_ATOMS: atom_id res chain seq x y z
N MET A 1 2.22 -21.19 -12.22
CA MET A 1 1.60 -19.84 -12.09
C MET A 1 0.09 -19.91 -11.88
N LYS A 2 -0.71 -20.57 -12.75
CA LYS A 2 -2.19 -20.69 -12.58
C LYS A 2 -2.70 -21.15 -11.20
N GLN A 3 -1.94 -21.99 -10.49
CA GLN A 3 -2.29 -22.41 -9.12
C GLN A 3 -2.14 -21.29 -8.09
N ARG A 4 -1.19 -20.37 -8.28
CA ARG A 4 -1.01 -19.17 -7.45
C ARG A 4 -2.17 -18.21 -7.65
N ASP A 5 -2.61 -18.03 -8.90
CA ASP A 5 -3.68 -17.06 -9.23
C ASP A 5 -4.99 -17.35 -8.50
N LYS A 6 -5.25 -18.62 -8.17
CA LYS A 6 -6.39 -19.04 -7.33
C LYS A 6 -6.29 -18.60 -5.87
N LYS A 7 -5.10 -18.19 -5.41
CA LYS A 7 -4.82 -17.72 -4.05
C LYS A 7 -4.62 -16.20 -3.99
N VAL A 8 -4.75 -15.51 -5.12
CA VAL A 8 -4.63 -14.05 -5.19
C VAL A 8 -5.90 -13.43 -4.64
N VAL A 9 -5.77 -12.58 -3.62
CA VAL A 9 -6.93 -11.93 -2.96
C VAL A 9 -7.29 -10.59 -3.61
N THR A 10 -6.30 -9.89 -4.16
CA THR A 10 -6.46 -8.65 -4.95
C THR A 10 -5.31 -8.52 -5.95
N LYS A 11 -5.51 -7.77 -7.03
CA LYS A 11 -4.50 -7.56 -8.08
C LYS A 11 -3.53 -6.42 -7.80
N THR A 12 -3.96 -5.41 -7.03
CA THR A 12 -3.29 -4.10 -6.84
C THR A 12 -2.99 -3.39 -8.18
N PHE A 13 -2.46 -2.18 -8.11
CA PHE A 13 -2.13 -1.39 -9.30
C PHE A 13 -1.06 -2.03 -10.19
N HIS A 14 -0.13 -2.80 -9.62
CA HIS A 14 0.91 -3.49 -10.38
C HIS A 14 0.43 -4.83 -10.99
N SER A 15 -0.82 -5.24 -10.74
CA SER A 15 -1.49 -6.42 -11.35
C SER A 15 -0.86 -7.79 -11.10
N ALA A 16 0.27 -7.87 -10.39
CA ALA A 16 0.91 -9.14 -10.04
C ALA A 16 0.13 -9.88 -8.94
N GLY A 17 -0.71 -9.19 -8.18
CA GLY A 17 -1.60 -9.74 -7.17
C GLY A 17 -0.93 -10.09 -5.84
N LEU A 18 -1.70 -9.92 -4.76
CA LEU A 18 -1.29 -10.23 -3.39
C LEU A 18 -1.78 -11.61 -2.97
N VAL A 19 -0.94 -12.30 -2.22
CA VAL A 19 -1.29 -13.55 -1.53
C VAL A 19 -1.02 -13.31 -0.05
N VAL A 20 -2.05 -13.49 0.77
CA VAL A 20 -1.97 -13.47 2.24
C VAL A 20 -2.62 -14.73 2.79
N PRO A 21 -2.29 -15.16 4.02
CA PRO A 21 -3.03 -16.22 4.67
C PRO A 21 -4.49 -15.77 4.85
N VAL A 22 -5.43 -16.60 4.41
CA VAL A 22 -6.87 -16.43 4.66
C VAL A 22 -7.36 -17.73 5.30
N ASP A 23 -7.99 -17.63 6.46
CA ASP A 23 -8.49 -18.78 7.20
C ASP A 23 -9.85 -19.28 6.66
N LYS A 24 -10.40 -20.31 7.30
CA LYS A 24 -11.68 -20.91 6.92
C LYS A 24 -12.90 -20.00 7.15
N ASN A 25 -12.73 -18.93 7.93
CA ASN A 25 -13.75 -17.94 8.24
C ASN A 25 -13.57 -16.65 7.41
N GLU A 26 -12.73 -16.71 6.37
CA GLU A 26 -12.38 -15.60 5.48
C GLU A 26 -11.58 -14.47 6.16
N VAL A 27 -10.94 -14.75 7.31
CA VAL A 27 -10.08 -13.80 8.02
C VAL A 27 -8.67 -13.82 7.44
N GLY A 28 -8.17 -12.65 7.08
CA GLY A 28 -6.84 -12.35 6.56
C GLY A 28 -6.82 -11.22 5.52
N TYR A 29 -7.95 -10.94 4.88
CA TYR A 29 -8.12 -9.89 3.87
C TYR A 29 -9.56 -9.39 3.79
N ARG A 30 -9.70 -8.07 3.65
CA ARG A 30 -10.94 -7.40 3.24
C ARG A 30 -10.61 -6.33 2.20
N GLU A 31 -11.56 -6.04 1.32
CA GLU A 31 -11.40 -5.07 0.24
C GLU A 31 -11.33 -3.63 0.77
N LEU A 32 -10.67 -2.75 0.02
CA LEU A 32 -10.75 -1.31 0.23
C LEU A 32 -12.19 -0.81 0.00
N PRO A 33 -12.62 0.28 0.68
CA PRO A 33 -13.94 0.87 0.43
C PRO A 33 -14.03 1.56 -0.94
N GLU A 34 -12.94 1.55 -1.72
CA GLU A 34 -12.81 2.22 -3.00
C GLU A 34 -12.32 1.27 -4.09
N THR A 35 -12.87 1.41 -5.29
CA THR A 35 -12.37 0.68 -6.47
C THR A 35 -11.00 1.23 -6.91
N ASP A 36 -10.17 0.43 -7.58
CA ASP A 36 -8.89 0.87 -8.14
C ASP A 36 -9.01 2.16 -8.98
N ALA A 37 -10.07 2.25 -9.78
CA ALA A 37 -10.32 3.41 -10.62
C ALA A 37 -10.58 4.67 -9.79
N ASN A 38 -11.33 4.54 -8.68
CA ASN A 38 -11.59 5.68 -7.80
C ASN A 38 -10.38 6.03 -6.94
N LEU A 39 -9.64 5.04 -6.43
CA LEU A 39 -8.40 5.27 -5.70
C LEU A 39 -7.36 6.00 -6.57
N LYS A 40 -7.24 5.66 -7.87
CA LYS A 40 -6.40 6.40 -8.82
C LYS A 40 -6.85 7.86 -9.01
N ARG A 41 -8.16 8.14 -8.99
CA ARG A 41 -8.70 9.51 -9.06
C ARG A 41 -8.39 10.30 -7.79
N ILE A 42 -8.55 9.69 -6.62
CA ILE A 42 -8.18 10.29 -5.33
C ILE A 42 -6.68 10.64 -5.34
N CYS A 43 -5.83 9.69 -5.75
CA CYS A 43 -4.39 9.93 -5.84
C CYS A 43 -4.07 11.07 -6.81
N LYS A 44 -4.73 11.11 -7.98
CA LYS A 44 -4.56 12.20 -8.96
C LYS A 44 -4.93 13.56 -8.37
N ALA A 45 -6.06 13.66 -7.67
CA ALA A 45 -6.49 14.90 -7.04
C ALA A 45 -5.47 15.42 -6.01
N ILE A 46 -4.85 14.52 -5.23
CA ILE A 46 -3.81 14.88 -4.26
C ILE A 46 -2.54 15.40 -4.95
N VAL A 47 -2.10 14.71 -6.00
CA VAL A 47 -0.86 15.08 -6.72
C VAL A 47 -1.03 16.40 -7.48
N GLU A 48 -2.20 16.61 -8.09
CA GLU A 48 -2.50 17.79 -8.92
C GLU A 48 -3.05 18.98 -8.13
N ALA A 49 -3.21 18.86 -6.81
CA ALA A 49 -3.68 19.96 -5.96
C ALA A 49 -2.76 21.20 -6.10
N PRO A 50 -3.33 22.41 -6.30
CA PRO A 50 -2.56 23.63 -6.57
C PRO A 50 -1.85 24.19 -5.34
N SER A 51 -2.23 23.76 -4.13
CA SER A 51 -1.65 24.21 -2.87
C SER A 51 -1.61 23.08 -1.84
N ASP A 52 -0.77 23.23 -0.80
CA ASP A 52 -0.72 22.27 0.30
C ASP A 52 -2.01 22.24 1.11
N GLU A 53 -2.74 23.35 1.21
CA GLU A 53 -4.04 23.40 1.88
C GLU A 53 -5.08 22.55 1.13
N GLU A 54 -5.16 22.70 -0.20
CA GLU A 54 -6.06 21.88 -1.02
C GLU A 54 -5.63 20.42 -1.03
N ARG A 55 -4.32 20.16 -1.03
CA ARG A 55 -3.78 18.81 -0.92
C ARG A 55 -4.18 18.14 0.38
N LEU A 56 -4.10 18.86 1.51
CA LEU A 56 -4.51 18.35 2.82
C LEU A 56 -5.99 17.96 2.83
N LYS A 57 -6.86 18.75 2.20
CA LYS A 57 -8.29 18.43 2.04
C LYS A 57 -8.48 17.20 1.14
N ALA A 58 -7.75 17.12 0.04
CA ALA A 58 -7.77 15.97 -0.87
C ALA A 58 -7.25 14.67 -0.24
N PHE A 59 -6.45 14.76 0.84
CA PHE A 59 -5.98 13.60 1.61
C PHE A 59 -7.04 12.98 2.53
N ALA A 60 -8.17 13.65 2.79
CA ALA A 60 -9.19 13.16 3.74
C ALA A 60 -9.66 11.72 3.45
N PRO A 61 -9.93 11.29 2.19
CA PRO A 61 -10.31 9.91 1.90
C PRO A 61 -9.20 8.90 2.22
N ILE A 62 -7.92 9.27 2.03
CA ILE A 62 -6.80 8.39 2.40
C ILE A 62 -6.73 8.22 3.92
N GLN A 63 -6.97 9.28 4.70
CA GLN A 63 -6.99 9.22 6.16
C GLN A 63 -8.13 8.34 6.70
N GLU A 64 -9.29 8.41 6.05
CA GLU A 64 -10.43 7.54 6.36
C GLU A 64 -10.10 6.08 6.07
N MET A 65 -9.54 5.77 4.89
CA MET A 65 -9.10 4.41 4.56
C MET A 65 -8.01 3.89 5.50
N MET A 66 -7.07 4.74 5.92
CA MET A 66 -6.08 4.36 6.94
C MET A 66 -6.73 3.99 8.27
N THR A 67 -7.82 4.66 8.66
CA THR A 67 -8.58 4.35 9.87
C THR A 67 -9.25 2.98 9.75
N PHE A 68 -9.87 2.68 8.60
CA PHE A 68 -10.42 1.35 8.34
C PHE A 68 -9.35 0.26 8.30
N VAL A 69 -8.15 0.56 7.80
CA VAL A 69 -7.01 -0.37 7.86
C VAL A 69 -6.62 -0.68 9.31
N GLN A 70 -6.71 0.29 10.25
CA GLN A 70 -6.44 -0.03 11.66
C GLN A 70 -7.48 -1.00 12.22
N PHE A 71 -8.77 -0.78 11.94
CA PHE A 71 -9.82 -1.73 12.33
C PHE A 71 -9.60 -3.11 11.70
N ALA A 72 -9.21 -3.17 10.43
CA ALA A 72 -8.86 -4.42 9.75
C ALA A 72 -7.68 -5.12 10.42
N ASN A 73 -6.64 -4.38 10.82
CA ASN A 73 -5.49 -4.94 11.52
C ASN A 73 -5.88 -5.53 12.89
N ASP A 74 -6.72 -4.82 13.65
CA ASP A 74 -7.23 -5.33 14.95
C ASP A 74 -8.05 -6.62 14.78
N GLU A 75 -8.71 -6.77 13.63
CA GLU A 75 -9.50 -7.95 13.24
C GLU A 75 -8.71 -8.97 12.40
N CYS A 76 -7.38 -8.86 12.36
CA CYS A 76 -6.43 -9.74 11.64
C CYS A 76 -6.51 -9.74 10.10
N ASP A 77 -7.23 -8.80 9.49
CA ASP A 77 -7.31 -8.60 8.04
C ASP A 77 -6.15 -7.75 7.50
N TYR A 78 -4.93 -8.21 7.77
CA TYR A 78 -3.68 -7.50 7.43
C TYR A 78 -3.51 -7.23 5.93
N GLY A 79 -4.17 -8.00 5.07
CA GLY A 79 -4.13 -7.83 3.62
C GLY A 79 -4.63 -6.48 3.14
N MET A 80 -5.59 -5.85 3.84
CA MET A 80 -6.16 -4.55 3.45
C MET A 80 -5.10 -3.44 3.52
N GLY A 81 -4.34 -3.39 4.62
CA GLY A 81 -3.25 -2.42 4.78
C GLY A 81 -2.11 -2.63 3.79
N LEU A 82 -1.83 -3.89 3.45
CA LEU A 82 -0.85 -4.24 2.43
C LEU A 82 -1.27 -3.75 1.04
N GLU A 83 -2.55 -3.92 0.67
CA GLU A 83 -3.10 -3.44 -0.60
C GLU A 83 -3.03 -1.92 -0.71
N LEU A 84 -3.60 -1.18 0.25
CA LEU A 84 -3.60 0.29 0.21
C LEU A 84 -2.18 0.85 0.13
N GLY A 85 -1.27 0.34 0.97
CA GLY A 85 0.13 0.76 0.95
C GLY A 85 0.79 0.48 -0.40
N MET A 86 0.51 -0.67 -1.01
CA MET A 86 1.09 -1.07 -2.29
C MET A 86 0.57 -0.23 -3.45
N ASP A 87 -0.72 0.07 -3.48
CA ASP A 87 -1.32 0.92 -4.51
C ASP A 87 -0.76 2.34 -4.46
N LEU A 88 -0.61 2.91 -3.26
CA LEU A 88 0.02 4.21 -3.04
C LEU A 88 1.50 4.20 -3.46
N PHE A 89 2.24 3.13 -3.14
CA PHE A 89 3.62 2.95 -3.58
C PHE A 89 3.72 2.88 -5.12
N CYS A 90 2.82 2.13 -5.76
CA CYS A 90 2.75 1.98 -7.22
C CYS A 90 2.30 3.23 -7.94
N TYR A 91 1.52 4.10 -7.30
CA TYR A 91 1.17 5.40 -7.86
C TYR A 91 2.43 6.28 -8.03
N GLY A 92 3.42 6.12 -7.14
CA GLY A 92 4.79 6.63 -7.37
C GLY A 92 5.04 8.09 -6.99
N SER A 93 4.07 8.77 -6.36
CA SER A 93 4.26 10.16 -5.91
C SER A 93 4.91 10.23 -4.52
N HIS A 94 5.85 11.17 -4.36
CA HIS A 94 6.54 11.40 -3.09
C HIS A 94 5.59 11.82 -1.96
N TYR A 95 4.44 12.43 -2.28
CA TYR A 95 3.39 12.76 -1.29
C TYR A 95 2.86 11.54 -0.54
N PHE A 96 3.00 10.34 -1.12
CA PHE A 96 2.51 9.11 -0.50
C PHE A 96 3.58 8.34 0.29
N HIS A 97 4.86 8.72 0.22
CA HIS A 97 5.94 7.97 0.87
C HIS A 97 5.72 7.81 2.37
N LYS A 98 5.27 8.88 3.04
CA LYS A 98 4.99 8.84 4.49
C LYS A 98 3.87 7.85 4.84
N VAL A 99 2.78 7.86 4.07
CA VAL A 99 1.63 6.97 4.33
C VAL A 99 1.97 5.52 3.97
N ALA A 100 2.62 5.30 2.82
CA ALA A 100 3.11 3.97 2.43
C ALA A 100 4.09 3.40 3.46
N GLY A 101 4.96 4.24 4.03
CA GLY A 101 5.90 3.87 5.09
C GLY A 101 5.24 3.60 6.45
N GLN A 102 4.00 4.04 6.67
CA GLN A 102 3.22 3.65 7.86
C GLN A 102 2.48 2.33 7.64
N LEU A 103 2.02 2.07 6.41
CA LEU A 103 1.19 0.91 6.08
C LEU A 103 2.01 -0.34 5.77
N LEU A 104 2.98 -0.24 4.85
CA LEU A 104 3.69 -1.39 4.29
C LEU A 104 4.57 -2.10 5.32
N PRO A 105 5.45 -1.41 6.10
CA PRO A 105 6.27 -2.09 7.09
C PRO A 105 5.42 -2.79 8.15
N LEU A 106 4.37 -2.12 8.66
CA LEU A 106 3.44 -2.69 9.62
C LEU A 106 2.75 -3.95 9.07
N ALA A 107 2.16 -3.87 7.87
CA ALA A 107 1.48 -4.99 7.25
C ALA A 107 2.43 -6.18 7.02
N TYR A 108 3.66 -5.93 6.56
CA TYR A 108 4.67 -6.98 6.40
C TYR A 108 5.04 -7.62 7.75
N ASN A 109 5.23 -6.84 8.80
CA ASN A 109 5.54 -7.35 10.14
C ASN A 109 4.40 -8.18 10.74
N LEU A 110 3.14 -7.74 10.57
CA LEU A 110 1.95 -8.50 10.98
C LEU A 110 1.84 -9.83 10.22
N LEU A 111 2.17 -9.82 8.92
CA LEU A 111 2.24 -11.01 8.07
C LEU A 111 3.50 -11.87 8.26
N LYS A 112 4.39 -11.52 9.20
CA LYS A 112 5.67 -12.20 9.47
C LYS A 112 6.61 -12.24 8.25
N ARG A 113 6.66 -11.13 7.50
CA ARG A 113 7.49 -10.89 6.31
C ARG A 113 8.52 -9.79 6.54
N ASN A 114 9.22 -9.85 7.67
CA ASN A 114 10.05 -8.74 8.18
C ASN A 114 11.09 -8.21 7.17
N LEU A 115 11.70 -9.08 6.37
CA LEU A 115 12.64 -8.66 5.32
C LEU A 115 12.00 -7.69 4.30
N PHE A 116 10.71 -7.86 3.99
CA PHE A 116 10.02 -6.92 3.10
C PHE A 116 9.70 -5.60 3.78
N ALA A 117 9.56 -5.57 5.11
CA ALA A 117 9.46 -4.33 5.87
C ALA A 117 10.79 -3.54 5.78
N GLU A 118 11.93 -4.20 5.99
CA GLU A 118 13.27 -3.59 5.85
C GLU A 118 13.48 -3.04 4.42
N ILE A 119 13.21 -3.86 3.39
CA ILE A 119 13.36 -3.44 1.99
C ILE A 119 12.52 -2.21 1.66
N ILE A 120 11.25 -2.17 2.11
CA ILE A 120 10.39 -1.04 1.77
C ILE A 120 10.74 0.23 2.56
N GLU A 121 11.23 0.10 3.79
CA GLU A 121 11.74 1.23 4.58
C GLU A 121 12.96 1.86 3.88
N ASP A 122 13.95 1.05 3.53
CA ASP A 122 15.16 1.51 2.83
C ASP A 122 14.83 2.10 1.47
N HIS A 123 13.95 1.44 0.70
CA HIS A 123 13.57 1.90 -0.63
C HIS A 123 12.76 3.20 -0.57
N LEU A 124 11.85 3.39 0.39
CA LEU A 124 11.11 4.65 0.53
C LEU A 124 12.01 5.80 1.00
N ALA A 125 13.03 5.52 1.80
CA ALA A 125 14.03 6.50 2.23
C ALA A 125 14.92 6.94 1.05
N ASN A 126 15.30 6.01 0.17
CA ASN A 126 16.22 6.24 -0.95
C ASN A 126 15.64 5.76 -2.29
N ARG A 127 14.48 6.31 -2.67
CA ARG A 127 13.80 5.96 -3.94
C ARG A 127 14.41 6.71 -5.14
N SER A 128 15.64 6.34 -5.48
CA SER A 128 16.36 6.91 -6.63
C SER A 128 15.78 6.42 -7.97
N LYS A 129 16.21 7.08 -9.05
CA LYS A 129 16.06 6.57 -10.43
C LYS A 129 17.37 6.00 -10.97
N GLU A 130 18.47 6.32 -10.28
CA GLU A 130 19.82 5.83 -10.53
C GLU A 130 20.16 4.89 -9.37
N ASP A 131 20.02 3.58 -9.62
CA ASP A 131 19.99 2.56 -8.57
C ASP A 131 21.19 1.60 -8.68
N LEU A 132 22.32 2.09 -9.22
CA LEU A 132 23.57 1.33 -9.32
C LEU A 132 24.47 1.64 -8.11
N ASP A 133 24.36 0.82 -7.08
CA ASP A 133 25.14 0.93 -5.83
C ASP A 133 26.67 0.91 -6.05
N GLN A 134 27.14 0.41 -7.19
CA GLN A 134 28.58 0.31 -7.48
C GLN A 134 29.20 1.64 -7.94
N LEU A 135 28.40 2.68 -8.19
CA LEU A 135 28.85 3.98 -8.68
C LEU A 135 28.87 5.07 -7.60
N SER A 136 28.26 4.82 -6.44
CA SER A 136 28.32 5.70 -5.26
C SER A 136 29.64 5.50 -4.51
N ALA A 137 30.69 6.16 -5.01
CA ALA A 137 32.00 6.29 -4.34
C ALA A 137 32.00 7.35 -3.24
#